data_AF-A0A7V9M813-F1
#
_entry.id   AF-A0A7V9M813-F1
#
_cell.length_a   1.000
_cell.length_b   1.000
_cell.length_c   1.000
_cell.angle_alpha   90.00
_cell.angle_beta   90.00
_cell.angle_gamma   90.00
#
_symmetry.space_group_name_H-M   'P 1'
#
loop_
_entity.id
_entity.type
_entity.pdbx_description
1 polymer ?
#
loop_
_entity_poly.entity_id
_entity_poly.type
_entity_poly.pdbx_seq_one_letter_code
_entity_poly.pdbx_strand_id
1 'polypeptide(L)'
;MRPKTLDHVALWVADRDRIADFATERLSMHVIDRTDKFTLVGTNARRGKLTLFEAEGPRERGALKHVALRVNDLEASLQGLDGIAVERTDGAAYFDVFEGLRLGLVEAQTDVEYDVDHVALFSADPAATAELYGPLGFSPSGEHRVEVGGAWVEFHEGEPGNPERPLLNHLAVLVDSSDEHLEEAQELGIEVADVVDAANTCAVFLWGPERVKIEYVEHKPTFALK
;
A
#
# COMPACT_ATOMS: atom_id res chain seq x y z
N MET A 1 -3.02 -0.55 -19.58
CA MET A 1 -2.46 -0.10 -18.30
C MET A 1 -1.10 -0.75 -18.08
N ARG A 2 -0.03 0.02 -17.75
CA ARG A 2 1.32 -0.52 -17.50
C ARG A 2 2.01 0.11 -16.27
N PRO A 3 1.56 -0.20 -15.04
CA PRO A 3 2.24 0.25 -13.83
C PRO A 3 3.63 -0.35 -13.68
N LYS A 4 4.57 0.42 -13.11
CA LYS A 4 5.97 0.03 -12.95
C LYS A 4 6.25 -0.72 -11.68
N THR A 5 5.71 -0.25 -10.56
CA THR A 5 5.92 -0.80 -9.21
C THR A 5 4.88 -0.20 -8.25
N LEU A 6 4.72 -0.80 -7.08
CA LEU A 6 3.93 -0.25 -5.99
C LEU A 6 4.68 0.95 -5.39
N ASP A 7 4.09 2.14 -5.46
CA ASP A 7 4.71 3.38 -5.01
C ASP A 7 4.47 3.64 -3.52
N HIS A 8 3.23 3.48 -3.05
CA HIS A 8 2.87 3.63 -1.65
C HIS A 8 1.53 2.98 -1.29
N VAL A 9 1.32 2.77 0.01
CA VAL A 9 0.03 2.37 0.59
C VAL A 9 -0.49 3.53 1.41
N ALA A 10 -1.66 4.04 1.02
CA ALA A 10 -2.27 5.17 1.70
C ALA A 10 -3.34 4.71 2.69
N LEU A 11 -3.30 5.28 3.89
CA LEU A 11 -4.19 4.93 5.00
C LEU A 11 -4.89 6.17 5.53
N TRP A 12 -6.18 6.04 5.84
CA TRP A 12 -6.90 6.98 6.71
C TRP A 12 -6.76 6.50 8.14
N VAL A 13 -6.30 7.35 9.05
CA VAL A 13 -6.00 6.98 10.45
C VAL A 13 -6.42 8.08 11.41
N ALA A 14 -6.88 7.70 12.60
CA ALA A 14 -7.26 8.65 13.65
C ALA A 14 -6.06 9.29 14.34
N ASP A 15 -4.91 8.64 14.31
CA ASP A 15 -3.67 9.12 14.89
C ASP A 15 -2.48 8.69 14.02
N ARG A 16 -2.13 9.55 13.06
CA ARG A 16 -0.98 9.32 12.16
C ARG A 16 0.36 9.41 12.86
N ASP A 17 0.45 10.18 13.94
CA ASP A 17 1.70 10.38 14.68
C ASP A 17 2.07 9.10 15.42
N ARG A 18 1.10 8.44 16.07
CA ARG A 18 1.34 7.16 16.71
C ARG A 18 1.85 6.07 15.75
N ILE A 19 1.32 6.02 14.53
CA ILE A 19 1.78 5.04 13.52
C ILE A 19 3.17 5.43 12.98
N ALA A 20 3.42 6.72 12.75
CA ALA A 20 4.73 7.20 12.32
C ALA A 20 5.81 6.97 13.38
N ASP A 21 5.50 7.27 14.65
CA ASP A 21 6.40 7.03 15.79
C ASP A 21 6.72 5.55 15.91
N PHE A 22 5.71 4.66 15.83
CA PHE A 22 5.97 3.22 15.79
C PHE A 22 6.93 2.85 14.67
N ALA A 23 6.64 3.29 13.44
CA ALA A 23 7.45 2.96 12.28
C ALA A 23 8.87 3.53 12.36
N THR A 24 9.11 4.65 13.06
CA THR A 24 10.44 5.26 13.20
C THR A 24 11.24 4.74 14.39
N GLU A 25 10.56 4.37 15.48
CA GLU A 25 11.20 3.86 16.70
C GLU A 25 11.47 2.36 16.63
N ARG A 26 10.60 1.61 15.94
CA ARG A 26 10.60 0.14 15.93
C ARG A 26 11.11 -0.46 14.64
N LEU A 27 10.91 0.26 13.54
CA LEU A 27 11.46 -0.06 12.23
C LEU A 27 12.46 1.05 11.91
N SER A 28 13.52 0.78 11.15
CA SER A 28 14.52 1.82 10.85
C SER A 28 14.05 2.80 9.76
N MET A 29 12.74 3.07 9.70
CA MET A 29 12.14 4.05 8.80
C MET A 29 12.33 5.47 9.35
N HIS A 30 12.00 6.47 8.51
CA HIS A 30 11.92 7.86 8.93
C HIS A 30 10.70 8.53 8.31
N VAL A 31 10.30 9.67 8.88
CA VAL A 31 9.34 10.57 8.23
C VAL A 31 10.04 11.24 7.05
N ILE A 32 9.56 10.93 5.85
CA ILE A 32 10.08 11.45 4.58
C ILE A 32 9.54 12.86 4.34
N ASP A 33 8.23 13.04 4.56
CA ASP A 33 7.56 14.32 4.42
C ASP A 33 6.40 14.40 5.42
N ARG A 34 6.12 15.60 5.90
CA ARG A 34 5.02 15.89 6.81
C ARG A 34 4.36 17.19 6.40
N THR A 35 3.10 17.09 6.03
CA THR A 35 2.25 18.23 5.66
C THR A 35 1.04 18.30 6.58
N ASP A 36 0.25 19.36 6.45
CA ASP A 36 -1.04 19.46 7.14
C ASP A 36 -1.99 18.33 6.76
N LYS A 37 -1.85 17.77 5.54
CA LYS A 37 -2.76 16.74 4.99
C LYS A 37 -2.33 15.31 5.30
N PHE A 38 -1.03 15.02 5.27
CA PHE A 38 -0.52 13.66 5.43
C PHE A 38 0.89 13.62 6.02
N THR A 39 1.25 12.45 6.53
CA THR A 39 2.63 12.09 6.93
C THR A 39 3.09 10.92 6.07
N LEU A 40 4.24 11.05 5.43
CA LEU A 40 4.84 10.02 4.57
C LEU A 40 5.99 9.34 5.34
N VAL A 41 5.94 8.02 5.47
CA VAL A 41 6.91 7.24 6.25
C VAL A 41 7.49 6.11 5.42
N GLY A 42 8.81 5.95 5.46
CA GLY A 42 9.53 4.89 4.77
C GLY A 42 11.04 5.04 4.94
N THR A 43 11.81 4.13 4.34
CA THR A 43 13.29 4.21 4.31
C THR A 43 13.82 4.92 3.08
N ASN A 44 13.05 4.98 2.00
CA ASN A 44 13.41 5.66 0.76
C ASN A 44 12.16 6.16 0.06
N ALA A 45 12.11 7.45 -0.26
CA ALA A 45 10.94 8.07 -0.88
C ALA A 45 10.65 7.63 -2.33
N ARG A 46 11.61 6.96 -2.98
CA ARG A 46 11.46 6.36 -4.31
C ARG A 46 11.06 4.87 -4.26
N ARG A 47 10.88 4.31 -3.07
CA ARG A 47 10.45 2.94 -2.83
C ARG A 47 9.10 2.93 -2.12
N GLY A 48 8.55 1.73 -1.92
CA GLY A 48 7.29 1.53 -1.22
C GLY A 48 7.31 2.22 0.15
N LYS A 49 6.25 2.97 0.44
CA LYS A 49 6.11 3.82 1.62
C LYS A 49 4.67 3.82 2.12
N LEU A 50 4.48 4.28 3.35
CA LEU A 50 3.16 4.49 3.95
C LEU A 50 2.79 5.97 3.90
N THR A 51 1.63 6.29 3.35
CA THR A 51 1.06 7.64 3.39
C THR A 51 -0.08 7.67 4.39
N LEU A 52 0.08 8.41 5.48
CA LEU A 52 -0.87 8.46 6.58
C LEU A 52 -1.68 9.76 6.53
N PHE A 53 -2.96 9.66 6.23
CA PHE A 53 -3.90 10.77 6.22
C PHE A 53 -4.70 10.80 7.52
N GLU A 54 -4.71 11.95 8.18
CA GLU A 54 -5.49 12.15 9.40
C GLU A 54 -6.98 12.21 9.08
N ALA A 55 -7.79 11.43 9.78
CA ALA A 55 -9.24 11.37 9.61
C ALA A 55 -9.95 11.02 10.93
N GLU A 56 -11.24 11.32 11.02
CA GLU A 56 -12.03 10.95 12.20
C GLU A 56 -12.13 9.41 12.34
N GLY A 57 -11.82 8.92 13.55
CA GLY A 57 -11.96 7.52 13.95
C GLY A 57 -13.31 7.17 14.60
N PRO A 58 -13.55 5.89 14.92
CA PRO A 58 -12.71 4.75 14.56
C PRO A 58 -12.74 4.49 13.04
N ARG A 59 -11.61 4.02 12.50
CA ARG A 59 -11.48 3.54 11.12
C ARG A 59 -11.82 2.05 11.03
N GLU A 60 -12.46 1.68 9.95
CA GLU A 60 -12.89 0.32 9.65
C GLU A 60 -11.87 -0.35 8.76
N ARG A 61 -11.39 -1.53 9.15
CA ARG A 61 -10.36 -2.28 8.41
C ARG A 61 -10.71 -2.46 6.91
N GLY A 62 -11.98 -2.72 6.60
CA GLY A 62 -12.44 -2.98 5.24
C GLY A 62 -11.65 -4.12 4.58
N ALA A 63 -11.31 -3.94 3.31
CA ALA A 63 -10.53 -4.91 2.55
C ALA A 63 -9.08 -5.09 3.05
N LEU A 64 -8.50 -4.23 3.90
CA LEU A 64 -7.08 -4.35 4.26
C LEU A 64 -6.83 -5.47 5.27
N LYS A 65 -6.09 -6.50 4.89
CA LYS A 65 -5.61 -7.53 5.82
C LYS A 65 -4.33 -7.09 6.51
N HIS A 66 -3.28 -6.79 5.75
CA HIS A 66 -2.00 -6.29 6.24
C HIS A 66 -1.15 -5.67 5.12
N VAL A 67 -0.10 -4.94 5.50
CA VAL A 67 0.98 -4.51 4.60
C VAL A 67 2.27 -5.19 5.05
N ALA A 68 2.89 -5.95 4.18
CA ALA A 68 4.16 -6.62 4.46
C ALA A 68 5.33 -5.88 3.84
N LEU A 69 6.44 -5.85 4.57
CA LEU A 69 7.65 -5.14 4.24
C LEU A 69 8.81 -6.14 4.13
N ARG A 70 9.64 -6.01 3.10
CA ARG A 70 10.78 -6.90 2.88
C ARG A 70 11.98 -6.44 3.70
N VAL A 71 12.68 -7.39 4.31
CA VAL A 71 13.92 -7.18 5.05
C VAL A 71 14.97 -8.21 4.62
N ASN A 72 16.25 -7.88 4.64
CA ASN A 72 17.30 -8.85 4.27
C ASN A 72 17.59 -9.87 5.39
N ASP A 73 17.31 -9.52 6.65
CA ASP A 73 17.49 -10.39 7.82
C ASP A 73 16.29 -10.20 8.76
N LEU A 74 15.42 -11.21 8.79
CA LEU A 74 14.19 -11.15 9.59
C LEU A 74 14.49 -11.19 11.09
N GLU A 75 15.41 -12.04 11.53
CA GLU A 75 15.72 -12.20 12.96
C GLU A 75 16.36 -10.92 13.53
N ALA A 76 17.23 -10.27 12.77
CA ALA A 76 17.80 -8.98 13.16
C ALA A 76 16.71 -7.89 13.26
N SER A 77 15.81 -7.85 12.27
CA SER A 77 14.73 -6.85 12.23
C SER A 77 13.72 -7.01 13.37
N LEU A 78 13.46 -8.26 13.79
CA LEU A 78 12.54 -8.54 14.90
C LEU A 78 13.03 -8.05 16.26
N GLN A 79 14.33 -7.78 16.44
CA GLN A 79 14.86 -7.20 17.68
C GLN A 79 14.28 -5.79 17.95
N GLY A 80 13.94 -5.04 16.90
CA GLY A 80 13.26 -3.75 17.03
C GLY A 80 11.85 -3.85 17.62
N LEU A 81 11.25 -5.03 17.59
CA LEU A 81 9.89 -5.32 18.05
C LEU A 81 9.82 -5.89 19.47
N ASP A 82 10.87 -5.75 20.27
CA ASP A 82 10.89 -6.18 21.66
C ASP A 82 9.68 -5.61 22.44
N GLY A 83 8.89 -6.53 23.03
CA GLY A 83 7.67 -6.21 23.76
C GLY A 83 6.39 -6.12 22.91
N ILE A 84 6.48 -6.30 21.59
CA ILE A 84 5.33 -6.40 20.68
C ILE A 84 4.96 -7.87 20.48
N ALA A 85 3.66 -8.17 20.47
CA ALA A 85 3.18 -9.51 20.15
C ALA A 85 3.37 -9.76 18.65
N VAL A 86 4.18 -10.76 18.31
CA VAL A 86 4.51 -11.14 16.94
C VAL A 86 3.95 -12.52 16.64
N GLU A 87 3.17 -12.63 15.57
CA GLU A 87 2.68 -13.88 15.01
C GLU A 87 3.60 -14.33 13.86
N ARG A 88 4.10 -15.57 13.92
CA ARG A 88 4.93 -16.15 12.86
C ARG A 88 4.14 -17.13 12.01
N THR A 89 4.15 -16.94 10.69
CA THR A 89 3.44 -17.79 9.72
C THR A 89 4.22 -17.80 8.42
N ASP A 90 4.44 -18.99 7.85
CA ASP A 90 5.06 -19.19 6.54
C ASP A 90 6.38 -18.42 6.32
N GLY A 91 7.21 -18.34 7.37
CA GLY A 91 8.50 -17.65 7.30
C GLY A 91 8.42 -16.12 7.39
N ALA A 92 7.22 -15.56 7.57
CA ALA A 92 6.98 -14.15 7.83
C ALA A 92 6.57 -13.90 9.29
N ALA A 93 6.68 -12.65 9.72
CA ALA A 93 6.31 -12.20 11.05
C ALA A 93 5.34 -11.02 10.99
N TYR A 94 4.22 -11.09 11.68
CA TYR A 94 3.15 -10.10 11.62
C TYR A 94 2.79 -9.56 13.02
N PHE A 95 2.40 -8.30 13.08
CA PHE A 95 2.07 -7.62 14.34
C PHE A 95 1.10 -6.45 14.10
N ASP A 96 0.28 -6.17 15.11
CA ASP A 96 -0.62 -5.02 15.11
C ASP A 96 0.12 -3.75 15.53
N VAL A 97 -0.15 -2.66 14.81
CA VAL A 97 0.45 -1.33 15.07
C VAL A 97 -0.54 -0.46 15.84
N PHE A 98 -1.63 -0.08 15.18
CA PHE A 98 -2.67 0.77 15.75
C PHE A 98 -3.93 0.73 14.87
N GLU A 99 -5.11 0.88 15.50
CA GLU A 99 -6.41 1.01 14.79
C GLU A 99 -6.67 -0.10 13.74
N GLY A 100 -6.22 -1.32 14.03
CA GLY A 100 -6.38 -2.45 13.12
C GLY A 100 -5.40 -2.47 11.94
N LEU A 101 -4.49 -1.51 11.82
CA LEU A 101 -3.35 -1.63 10.92
C LEU A 101 -2.43 -2.75 11.42
N ARG A 102 -2.23 -3.74 10.55
CA ARG A 102 -1.30 -4.85 10.76
C ARG A 102 -0.17 -4.75 9.75
N LEU A 103 1.05 -4.86 10.24
CA LEU A 103 2.26 -4.92 9.40
C LEU A 103 2.87 -6.32 9.44
N GLY A 104 3.63 -6.64 8.41
CA GLY A 104 4.42 -7.86 8.30
C GLY A 104 5.87 -7.58 7.93
N LEU A 105 6.78 -8.45 8.35
CA LEU A 105 8.16 -8.52 7.87
C LEU A 105 8.37 -9.86 7.17
N VAL A 106 8.94 -9.80 5.97
CA VAL A 106 9.25 -10.95 5.13
C VAL A 106 10.74 -10.92 4.80
N GLU A 107 11.44 -12.03 5.02
CA GLU A 107 12.84 -12.14 4.59
C GLU A 107 12.92 -12.30 3.08
N ALA A 108 13.44 -11.30 2.39
CA ALA A 108 13.66 -11.33 0.95
C ALA A 108 14.80 -10.39 0.56
N GLN A 109 15.57 -10.78 -0.46
CA GLN A 109 16.66 -9.95 -0.96
C GLN A 109 16.11 -8.60 -1.44
N THR A 110 16.62 -7.52 -0.84
CA THR A 110 16.23 -6.16 -1.18
C THR A 110 17.41 -5.21 -1.12
N ASP A 111 17.47 -4.24 -2.03
CA ASP A 111 18.45 -3.16 -1.98
C ASP A 111 18.07 -2.09 -0.93
N VAL A 112 16.81 -2.09 -0.49
CA VAL A 112 16.25 -1.12 0.46
C VAL A 112 15.43 -1.87 1.51
N GLU A 113 15.88 -1.78 2.77
CA GLU A 113 15.15 -2.33 3.91
C GLU A 113 13.77 -1.72 4.04
N TYR A 114 12.79 -2.55 4.42
CA TYR A 114 11.41 -2.16 4.61
C TYR A 114 10.71 -1.58 3.38
N ASP A 115 11.15 -1.94 2.17
CA ASP A 115 10.36 -1.73 0.95
C ASP A 115 9.07 -2.58 1.03
N VAL A 116 8.01 -2.20 0.31
CA VAL A 116 6.76 -2.97 0.34
C VAL A 116 7.00 -4.30 -0.37
N ASP A 117 6.82 -5.42 0.35
CA ASP A 117 6.81 -6.76 -0.23
C ASP A 117 5.46 -6.98 -0.91
N HIS A 118 4.40 -6.97 -0.11
CA HIS A 118 3.05 -7.16 -0.59
C HIS A 118 2.02 -6.42 0.25
N VAL A 119 0.85 -6.22 -0.35
CA VAL A 119 -0.36 -5.81 0.37
C VAL A 119 -1.35 -6.95 0.30
N ALA A 120 -1.81 -7.43 1.45
CA ALA A 120 -2.83 -8.46 1.52
C ALA A 120 -4.20 -7.82 1.71
N LEU A 121 -5.15 -8.26 0.89
CA LEU A 121 -6.53 -7.80 0.88
C LEU A 121 -7.49 -8.96 1.17
N PHE A 122 -8.55 -8.69 1.92
CA PHE A 122 -9.69 -9.59 2.01
C PHE A 122 -10.52 -9.50 0.73
N SER A 123 -11.04 -10.65 0.32
CA SER A 123 -11.87 -10.80 -0.87
C SER A 123 -12.91 -11.89 -0.63
N ALA A 124 -14.13 -11.69 -1.13
CA ALA A 124 -15.18 -12.69 -1.10
C ALA A 124 -14.90 -13.86 -2.08
N ASP A 125 -14.14 -13.60 -3.13
CA ASP A 125 -13.66 -14.59 -4.11
C ASP A 125 -12.23 -14.22 -4.54
N PRO A 126 -11.21 -14.75 -3.85
CA PRO A 126 -9.81 -14.38 -4.08
C PRO A 126 -9.31 -14.66 -5.51
N ALA A 127 -9.73 -15.78 -6.11
CA ALA A 127 -9.33 -16.15 -7.46
C ALA A 127 -9.94 -15.21 -8.50
N ALA A 128 -11.26 -15.00 -8.44
CA ALA A 128 -11.93 -14.07 -9.34
C ALA A 128 -11.40 -12.64 -9.17
N THR A 129 -11.11 -12.23 -7.93
CA THR A 129 -10.55 -10.91 -7.64
C THR A 129 -9.18 -10.73 -8.28
N ALA A 130 -8.31 -11.74 -8.23
CA ALA A 130 -6.99 -11.67 -8.85
C ALA A 130 -7.08 -11.46 -10.37
N GLU A 131 -8.02 -12.13 -11.04
CA GLU A 131 -8.24 -11.95 -12.48
C GLU A 131 -8.68 -10.52 -12.84
N LEU A 132 -9.51 -9.90 -11.99
CA LEU A 132 -10.00 -8.54 -12.19
C LEU A 132 -8.93 -7.45 -12.02
N TYR A 133 -7.78 -7.77 -11.41
CA TYR A 133 -6.63 -6.87 -11.38
C TYR A 133 -5.82 -6.87 -12.70
N GLY A 134 -6.04 -7.84 -13.59
CA GLY A 134 -5.38 -7.92 -14.89
C GLY A 134 -5.63 -6.67 -15.77
N PRO A 135 -6.89 -6.25 -16.00
CA PRO A 135 -7.20 -5.01 -16.71
C PRO A 135 -6.58 -3.74 -16.09
N LEU A 136 -6.31 -3.76 -14.78
CA LEU A 136 -5.63 -2.68 -14.05
C LEU A 136 -4.10 -2.68 -14.27
N GLY A 137 -3.57 -3.63 -15.05
CA GLY A 137 -2.16 -3.70 -15.44
C GLY A 137 -1.29 -4.52 -14.50
N PHE A 138 -1.87 -5.25 -13.54
CA PHE A 138 -1.13 -6.17 -12.70
C PHE A 138 -0.94 -7.52 -13.41
N SER A 139 0.18 -8.19 -13.17
CA SER A 139 0.49 -9.48 -13.78
C SER A 139 0.08 -10.64 -12.87
N PRO A 140 -0.55 -11.72 -13.38
CA PRO A 140 -0.83 -12.90 -12.57
C PRO A 140 0.45 -13.49 -11.96
N SER A 141 0.43 -13.80 -10.67
CA SER A 141 1.60 -14.33 -9.93
C SER A 141 1.20 -15.40 -8.90
N GLY A 142 0.14 -16.15 -9.23
CA GLY A 142 -0.50 -17.15 -8.38
C GLY A 142 -2.02 -17.18 -8.61
N GLU A 143 -2.71 -18.13 -7.99
CA GLU A 143 -4.18 -18.24 -8.08
C GLU A 143 -4.86 -17.05 -7.39
N HIS A 144 -4.35 -16.63 -6.23
CA HIS A 144 -4.91 -15.53 -5.43
C HIS A 144 -3.94 -14.36 -5.31
N ARG A 145 -3.13 -14.11 -6.34
CA ARG A 145 -2.07 -13.09 -6.26
C ARG A 145 -1.72 -12.49 -7.60
N VAL A 146 -1.51 -11.18 -7.59
CA VAL A 146 -0.97 -10.43 -8.73
C VAL A 146 0.29 -9.68 -8.35
N GLU A 147 1.10 -9.34 -9.33
CA GLU A 147 2.38 -8.66 -9.19
C GLU A 147 2.38 -7.30 -9.91
N VAL A 148 3.09 -6.34 -9.33
CA VAL A 148 3.46 -5.07 -9.95
C VAL A 148 4.89 -4.70 -9.54
N GLY A 149 5.81 -4.74 -10.50
CA GLY A 149 7.19 -4.27 -10.29
C GLY A 149 7.95 -4.94 -9.16
N GLY A 150 7.79 -6.26 -8.97
CA GLY A 150 8.44 -7.02 -7.91
C GLY A 150 7.80 -6.89 -6.52
N ALA A 151 6.63 -6.26 -6.41
CA ALA A 151 5.77 -6.28 -5.24
C ALA A 151 4.44 -6.98 -5.59
N TRP A 152 3.71 -7.46 -4.58
CA TRP A 152 2.49 -8.24 -4.80
C TRP A 152 1.24 -7.65 -4.15
N VAL A 153 0.09 -7.98 -4.72
CA VAL A 153 -1.21 -7.87 -4.06
C VAL A 153 -1.75 -9.28 -3.88
N GLU A 154 -1.97 -9.68 -2.64
CA GLU A 154 -2.47 -11.00 -2.27
C GLU A 154 -3.93 -10.92 -1.85
N PHE A 155 -4.75 -11.87 -2.32
CA PHE A 155 -6.15 -11.95 -2.00
C PHE A 155 -6.40 -13.11 -1.05
N HIS A 156 -7.05 -12.81 0.06
CA HIS A 156 -7.34 -13.76 1.13
C HIS A 156 -8.84 -13.83 1.32
N GLU A 157 -9.38 -15.03 1.53
CA GLU A 157 -10.80 -15.20 1.80
C GLU A 157 -11.22 -14.36 3.02
N GLY A 158 -12.31 -13.62 2.88
CA GLY A 158 -12.88 -12.79 3.95
C GLY A 158 -14.02 -11.92 3.45
N GLU A 159 -14.54 -11.06 4.33
CA GLU A 159 -15.63 -10.14 4.02
C GLU A 159 -15.09 -8.70 3.97
N PRO A 160 -14.66 -8.18 2.81
CA PRO A 160 -14.12 -6.82 2.69
C PRO A 160 -15.17 -5.74 3.04
N GLY A 161 -16.46 -6.06 2.90
CA GLY A 161 -17.58 -5.20 3.25
C GLY A 161 -17.66 -3.93 2.39
N ASN A 162 -18.37 -2.92 2.90
CA ASN A 162 -18.42 -1.59 2.30
C ASN A 162 -18.31 -0.53 3.42
N PRO A 163 -17.09 -0.35 3.98
CA PRO A 163 -16.88 0.51 5.14
C PRO A 163 -17.23 1.97 4.81
N GLU A 164 -17.89 2.66 5.75
CA GLU A 164 -18.15 4.10 5.65
C GLU A 164 -16.88 4.90 5.94
N ARG A 165 -16.02 4.38 6.82
CA ARG A 165 -14.78 4.99 7.27
C ARG A 165 -13.59 4.04 7.06
N PRO A 166 -13.23 3.68 5.81
CA PRO A 166 -12.18 2.69 5.54
C PRO A 166 -10.82 3.12 6.09
N LEU A 167 -10.04 2.17 6.61
CA LEU A 167 -8.63 2.31 6.96
C LEU A 167 -7.77 2.43 5.70
N LEU A 168 -8.01 1.60 4.70
CA LEU A 168 -7.33 1.70 3.41
C LEU A 168 -7.91 2.86 2.60
N ASN A 169 -7.05 3.81 2.23
CA ASN A 169 -7.42 4.86 1.30
C ASN A 169 -7.24 4.36 -0.14
N HIS A 170 -6.02 3.96 -0.52
CA HIS A 170 -5.69 3.47 -1.85
C HIS A 170 -4.35 2.72 -1.88
N LEU A 171 -4.14 1.97 -2.96
CA LEU A 171 -2.85 1.43 -3.35
C LEU A 171 -2.32 2.24 -4.53
N ALA A 172 -1.14 2.83 -4.40
CA ALA A 172 -0.54 3.62 -5.46
C ALA A 172 0.47 2.81 -6.25
N VAL A 173 0.44 2.97 -7.58
CA VAL A 173 1.39 2.38 -8.52
C VAL A 173 2.01 3.47 -9.38
N LEU A 174 3.33 3.40 -9.55
CA LEU A 174 4.08 4.38 -10.33
C LEU A 174 3.85 4.16 -11.83
N VAL A 175 3.56 5.23 -12.57
CA VAL A 175 3.40 5.22 -14.03
C VAL A 175 4.27 6.29 -14.71
N ASP A 176 4.44 6.16 -16.02
CA ASP A 176 5.09 7.19 -16.85
C ASP A 176 4.17 8.39 -17.12
N SER A 177 2.87 8.14 -17.29
CA SER A 177 1.87 9.17 -17.60
C SER A 177 0.55 8.80 -16.95
N SER A 178 0.04 9.67 -16.10
CA SER A 178 -1.29 9.49 -15.47
C SER A 178 -2.43 9.75 -16.47
N ASP A 179 -2.24 10.66 -17.43
CA ASP A 179 -3.22 10.98 -18.47
C ASP A 179 -3.45 9.81 -19.43
N GLU A 180 -2.38 9.13 -19.86
CA GLU A 180 -2.48 7.93 -20.72
C GLU A 180 -3.32 6.84 -20.02
N HIS A 181 -3.12 6.68 -18.71
CA HIS A 181 -3.86 5.70 -17.92
C HIS A 181 -5.32 6.10 -17.67
N LEU A 182 -5.64 7.41 -17.64
CA LEU A 182 -7.02 7.90 -17.59
C LEU A 182 -7.75 7.59 -18.90
N GLU A 183 -7.12 7.83 -20.05
CA GLU A 183 -7.69 7.51 -21.36
C GLU A 183 -7.94 5.99 -21.51
N GLU A 184 -6.94 5.16 -21.20
CA GLU A 184 -7.08 3.70 -21.24
C GLU A 184 -8.19 3.20 -20.30
N ALA A 185 -8.33 3.77 -19.10
CA ALA A 185 -9.40 3.40 -18.17
C ALA A 185 -10.79 3.72 -18.73
N GLN A 186 -10.96 4.86 -19.40
CA GLN A 186 -12.21 5.25 -20.05
C GLN A 186 -12.56 4.32 -21.21
N GLU A 187 -11.57 3.93 -22.02
CA GLU A 187 -11.75 2.97 -23.12
C GLU A 187 -12.19 1.59 -22.63
N LEU A 188 -11.64 1.16 -21.49
CA LEU A 188 -11.98 -0.11 -20.85
C LEU A 188 -13.27 -0.05 -20.00
N GLY A 189 -13.88 1.12 -19.84
CA GLY A 189 -15.09 1.32 -19.03
C GLY A 189 -14.85 1.17 -17.52
N ILE A 190 -13.62 1.38 -17.05
CA ILE A 190 -13.26 1.32 -15.63
C ILE A 190 -13.71 2.62 -14.94
N GLU A 191 -14.32 2.49 -13.76
CA GLU A 191 -14.85 3.64 -13.01
C GLU A 191 -13.70 4.51 -12.47
N VAL A 192 -13.64 5.77 -12.93
CA VAL A 192 -12.72 6.78 -12.41
C VAL A 192 -13.28 7.34 -11.10
N ALA A 193 -12.51 7.22 -10.03
CA ALA A 193 -12.85 7.71 -8.71
C ALA A 193 -12.50 9.20 -8.53
N ASP A 194 -11.31 9.61 -9.00
CA ASP A 194 -10.80 10.97 -8.87
C ASP A 194 -9.63 11.22 -9.83
N VAL A 195 -9.32 12.49 -10.10
CA VAL A 195 -8.13 12.93 -10.85
C VAL A 195 -7.50 14.10 -10.10
N VAL A 196 -6.21 13.97 -9.78
CA VAL A 196 -5.47 14.95 -8.96
C VAL A 196 -4.30 15.48 -9.76
N ASP A 197 -4.25 16.81 -9.90
CA ASP A 197 -3.09 17.55 -10.40
C ASP A 197 -2.51 18.38 -9.24
N ALA A 198 -1.43 17.87 -8.64
CA ALA A 198 -0.72 18.51 -7.54
C ALA A 198 0.62 19.09 -7.98
N ALA A 199 1.27 19.88 -7.12
CA ALA A 199 2.52 20.55 -7.46
C ALA A 199 3.66 19.59 -7.86
N ASN A 200 3.68 18.39 -7.29
CA ASN A 200 4.77 17.43 -7.46
C ASN A 200 4.33 16.10 -8.11
N THR A 201 3.03 15.86 -8.26
CA THR A 201 2.48 14.63 -8.83
C THR A 201 1.24 14.91 -9.66
N CYS A 202 1.01 14.08 -10.68
CA CYS A 202 -0.30 13.89 -11.30
C CYS A 202 -0.78 12.48 -10.97
N ALA A 203 -2.07 12.30 -10.73
CA ALA A 203 -2.61 10.99 -10.38
C ALA A 203 -4.04 10.81 -10.89
N VAL A 204 -4.35 9.59 -11.35
CA VAL A 204 -5.71 9.13 -11.59
C VAL A 204 -6.03 7.99 -10.63
N PHE A 205 -7.21 8.06 -10.02
CA PHE A 205 -7.71 7.04 -9.11
C PHE A 205 -8.80 6.24 -9.81
N LEU A 206 -8.65 4.93 -9.86
CA LEU A 206 -9.63 4.01 -10.41
C LEU A 206 -10.21 3.14 -9.29
N TRP A 207 -11.50 2.83 -9.38
CA TRP A 207 -12.08 1.80 -8.52
C TRP A 207 -11.70 0.41 -9.04
N GLY A 208 -10.98 -0.33 -8.22
CA GLY A 208 -10.73 -1.74 -8.43
C GLY A 208 -11.78 -2.62 -7.74
N PRO A 209 -11.56 -3.95 -7.79
CA PRO A 209 -12.38 -4.92 -7.07
C PRO A 209 -12.52 -4.60 -5.59
N GLU A 210 -13.62 -5.05 -4.98
CA GLU A 210 -13.90 -4.88 -3.54
C GLU A 210 -13.81 -3.42 -3.05
N ARG A 211 -14.09 -2.47 -3.95
CA ARG A 211 -13.98 -1.02 -3.72
C ARG A 211 -12.60 -0.58 -3.20
N VAL A 212 -11.54 -1.25 -3.61
CA VAL A 212 -10.16 -0.79 -3.38
C VAL A 212 -9.77 0.19 -4.47
N LYS A 213 -9.37 1.42 -4.10
CA LYS A 213 -8.88 2.41 -5.06
C LYS A 213 -7.44 2.10 -5.46
N ILE A 214 -7.17 2.14 -6.76
CA ILE A 214 -5.84 2.08 -7.33
C ILE A 214 -5.48 3.47 -7.86
N GLU A 215 -4.42 4.05 -7.34
CA GLU A 215 -3.86 5.32 -7.82
C GLU A 215 -2.75 5.03 -8.83
N TYR A 216 -2.84 5.61 -10.03
CA TYR A 216 -1.75 5.63 -11.00
C TYR A 216 -1.06 6.98 -10.88
N VAL A 217 0.08 6.99 -10.18
CA VAL A 217 0.79 8.22 -9.84
C VAL A 217 1.98 8.44 -10.76
N GLU A 218 2.07 9.65 -11.30
CA GLU A 218 3.17 10.17 -12.09
C GLU A 218 3.94 11.20 -11.25
N HIS A 219 5.23 10.97 -11.04
CA HIS A 219 6.10 11.94 -10.36
C HIS A 219 6.55 13.03 -11.33
N LYS A 220 6.25 14.30 -11.02
CA LYS A 220 6.75 15.44 -11.79
C LYS A 220 8.26 15.63 -11.56
N PRO A 221 8.99 16.28 -12.48
CA PRO A 221 10.40 16.62 -12.28
C PRO A 221 10.67 17.45 -11.01
N THR A 222 9.65 18.17 -10.52
CA THR A 222 9.66 18.95 -9.27
C THR A 222 9.55 18.11 -8.01
N PHE A 223 9.34 16.79 -8.13
CA PHE A 223 9.45 15.82 -7.04
C PHE A 223 10.92 15.72 -6.60
N ALA A 224 11.39 16.78 -5.95
CA ALA A 224 12.71 16.92 -5.37
C ALA A 224 12.62 16.46 -3.93
N LEU A 225 13.06 15.23 -3.71
CA LEU A 225 13.30 14.64 -2.40
C LEU A 225 14.59 15.28 -1.88
N LYS A 226 14.48 16.24 -0.94
CA LYS A 226 15.64 16.69 -0.17
C LYS A 226 16.04 15.63 0.83
#